data_AF-A0A1G3AAY1-F1
#
_entry.id   AF-A0A1G3AAY1-F1
#
_cell.length_a   1.000
_cell.length_b   1.000
_cell.length_c   1.000
_cell.angle_alpha   90.00
_cell.angle_beta   90.00
_cell.angle_gamma   90.00
#
_symmetry.space_group_name_H-M   'P 1'
#
loop_
_entity.id
_entity.type
_entity.pdbx_description
1 polymer ?
#
loop_
_entity_poly.entity_id
_entity_poly.type
_entity_poly.pdbx_seq_one_letter_code
_entity_poly.pdbx_strand_id
1 'polypeptide(L)'
;MSEPQPNEERTCPECGATLSATSDSCWLCHSTVPIVATVVAERAVPWEHRVAYQFSLATMMLTITLVAVLLGVFLMSPGIGILLAVVVAPAFLRTCIVMARRKARGQPVSLADKLGSFAASFAFSLGFVVFVGLAGAVAVVAAFFVICWAALGTSAAP
;
A
#
# COMPACT_ATOMS: atom_id res chain seq x y z
N MET A 1 36.54 26.92 -21.64
CA MET A 1 35.18 27.10 -21.09
C MET A 1 34.60 25.72 -20.92
N SER A 2 34.47 25.24 -19.69
CA SER A 2 33.93 23.92 -19.38
C SER A 2 32.44 24.05 -19.11
N GLU A 3 31.60 23.42 -19.92
CA GLU A 3 30.16 23.34 -19.70
C GLU A 3 29.85 22.57 -18.39
N PRO A 4 28.99 23.08 -17.51
CA PRO A 4 28.59 22.36 -16.29
C PRO A 4 27.66 21.20 -16.65
N GLN A 5 28.04 19.98 -16.25
CA GLN A 5 27.28 18.74 -16.42
C GLN A 5 25.89 18.83 -15.73
N PRO A 6 24.75 18.78 -16.46
CA PRO A 6 23.44 19.00 -15.88
C PRO A 6 22.63 17.70 -15.82
N ASN A 7 22.97 16.79 -14.90
CA ASN A 7 21.99 15.84 -14.33
C ASN A 7 22.70 14.93 -13.33
N GLU A 8 22.82 15.38 -12.09
CA GLU A 8 23.08 14.45 -11.00
C GLU A 8 21.74 13.78 -10.66
N GLU A 9 21.50 12.63 -11.29
CA GLU A 9 20.29 11.85 -11.13
C GLU A 9 20.23 11.33 -9.69
N ARG A 10 19.34 11.91 -8.89
CA ARG A 10 19.19 11.55 -7.47
C ARG A 10 18.22 10.40 -7.36
N THR A 11 18.36 9.58 -6.33
CA THR A 11 17.42 8.49 -6.08
C THR A 11 16.61 8.80 -4.83
N CYS A 12 15.30 8.60 -4.89
CA CYS A 12 14.42 8.82 -3.77
C CYS A 12 14.74 7.83 -2.64
N PRO A 13 15.07 8.29 -1.43
CA PRO A 13 15.38 7.41 -0.31
C PRO A 13 14.15 6.63 0.20
N GLU A 14 12.93 7.02 -0.20
CA GLU A 14 11.68 6.34 0.19
C GLU A 14 11.30 5.17 -0.71
N CYS A 15 11.55 5.28 -2.01
CA CYS A 15 11.01 4.34 -3.00
C CYS A 15 12.03 3.86 -4.04
N GLY A 16 13.24 4.42 -4.04
CA GLY A 16 14.27 4.08 -5.02
C GLY A 16 14.02 4.62 -6.43
N ALA A 17 12.96 5.41 -6.64
CA ALA A 17 12.69 6.04 -7.93
C ALA A 17 13.74 7.12 -8.22
N THR A 18 14.14 7.25 -9.48
CA THR A 18 15.00 8.34 -9.93
C THR A 18 14.26 9.67 -9.85
N LEU A 19 14.96 10.71 -9.44
CA LEU A 19 14.46 12.05 -9.18
C LEU A 19 15.27 13.06 -9.99
N SER A 20 14.57 14.06 -10.53
CA SER A 20 15.23 15.22 -11.11
C SER A 20 15.94 16.03 -10.02
N ALA A 21 17.06 16.67 -10.36
CA ALA A 21 17.88 17.41 -9.40
C ALA A 21 17.12 18.55 -8.67
N THR A 22 16.01 19.02 -9.25
CA THR A 22 15.19 20.14 -8.76
C THR A 22 13.81 19.75 -8.25
N SER A 23 13.47 18.46 -8.20
CA SER A 23 12.16 18.03 -7.70
C SER A 23 12.10 17.99 -6.18
N ASP A 24 11.30 18.88 -5.58
CA ASP A 24 11.04 18.96 -4.14
C ASP A 24 10.25 17.75 -3.58
N SER A 25 9.63 16.98 -4.47
CA SER A 25 8.85 15.80 -4.13
C SER A 25 9.08 14.66 -5.11
N CYS A 26 8.96 13.44 -4.62
CA CYS A 26 9.10 12.25 -5.47
C CYS A 26 7.86 12.03 -6.32
N TRP A 27 8.02 11.87 -7.63
CA TRP A 27 6.89 11.62 -8.54
C TRP A 27 6.18 10.28 -8.29
N LEU A 28 6.84 9.31 -7.67
CA LEU A 28 6.27 7.98 -7.43
C LEU A 28 5.60 7.86 -6.07
N CYS A 29 6.28 8.31 -5.02
CA CYS A 29 5.80 8.17 -3.64
C CYS A 29 5.34 9.49 -3.02
N HIS A 30 5.44 10.60 -3.75
CA HIS A 30 5.07 11.96 -3.33
C HIS A 30 5.72 12.44 -2.03
N SER A 31 6.78 11.77 -1.56
CA SER A 31 7.53 12.22 -0.41
C SER A 31 8.30 13.49 -0.74
N THR A 32 8.24 14.48 0.15
CA THR A 32 9.11 15.65 0.08
C THR A 32 10.54 15.22 0.34
N VAL A 33 11.44 15.47 -0.60
CA VAL A 33 12.86 15.18 -0.44
C VAL A 33 13.51 16.47 0.02
N PRO A 34 14.02 16.55 1.26
CA PRO A 34 14.64 17.77 1.72
C PRO A 34 15.85 18.04 0.83
N ILE A 35 15.83 19.18 0.14
CA ILE A 35 17.03 19.72 -0.48
C ILE A 35 18.00 19.92 0.68
N VAL A 36 19.06 19.12 0.71
CA VAL A 36 20.12 19.23 1.72
C VAL A 36 20.84 20.55 1.46
N ALA A 37 20.24 21.65 1.89
CA ALA A 37 20.95 22.87 2.18
C ALA A 37 21.80 22.55 3.40
N THR A 38 23.10 22.40 3.19
CA THR A 38 24.11 22.26 4.24
C THR A 38 24.06 23.50 5.13
N VAL A 39 23.17 23.50 6.12
CA VAL A 39 23.16 24.48 7.21
C VAL A 39 23.55 23.72 8.47
N VAL A 40 24.82 23.88 8.83
CA VAL A 40 25.37 23.47 10.12
C VAL A 40 24.75 24.40 11.17
N ALA A 41 23.82 23.91 12.00
CA ALA A 41 23.40 24.62 13.20
C ALA A 41 22.84 23.69 14.30
N GLU A 42 23.51 23.75 15.45
CA GLU A 42 23.09 23.45 16.82
C GLU A 42 22.52 22.06 17.20
N ARG A 43 23.31 21.27 17.94
CA ARG A 43 22.86 20.10 18.69
C ARG A 43 22.07 20.53 19.92
N ALA A 44 20.74 20.43 19.86
CA ALA A 44 19.90 20.38 21.07
C ALA A 44 19.85 18.94 21.61
N VAL A 45 20.12 18.78 22.91
CA VAL A 45 20.18 17.49 23.61
C VAL A 45 18.77 16.86 23.65
N PRO A 46 18.55 15.64 23.10
CA PRO A 46 17.23 15.02 23.09
C PRO A 46 16.89 14.40 24.45
N TRP A 47 16.08 15.11 25.23
CA TRP A 47 15.16 14.62 26.25
C TRP A 47 14.65 13.22 25.90
N GLU A 48 15.05 12.24 26.70
CA GLU A 48 14.75 10.84 26.53
C GLU A 48 13.27 10.57 26.85
N HIS A 49 12.41 10.84 25.87
CA HIS A 49 11.06 10.27 25.85
C HIS A 49 11.22 8.76 25.67
N ARG A 50 11.27 8.02 26.79
CA ARG A 50 10.95 6.59 26.84
C ARG A 50 9.47 6.42 26.50
N VAL A 51 9.14 6.64 25.23
CA VAL A 51 7.98 5.99 24.64
C VAL A 51 8.38 4.53 24.58
N ALA A 52 8.09 3.80 25.66
CA ALA A 52 8.14 2.36 25.65
C ALA A 52 7.34 1.95 24.42
N TYR A 53 8.04 1.43 23.41
CA TYR A 53 7.47 0.91 22.19
C TYR A 53 6.74 -0.38 22.60
N GLN A 54 5.61 -0.22 23.29
CA GLN A 54 4.62 -1.27 23.42
C GLN A 54 4.18 -1.50 21.98
N PHE A 55 4.81 -2.48 21.36
CA PHE A 55 4.23 -3.21 20.25
C PHE A 55 2.81 -3.51 20.68
N SER A 56 1.87 -2.71 20.18
CA SER A 56 0.58 -2.56 20.82
C SER A 56 -0.05 -3.95 20.84
N LEU A 57 -0.44 -4.45 22.02
CA LEU A 57 -1.20 -5.69 22.14
C LEU A 57 -2.36 -5.72 21.14
N ALA A 58 -2.90 -4.55 20.80
CA ALA A 58 -3.88 -4.35 19.73
C ALA A 58 -3.40 -4.84 18.35
N THR A 59 -2.16 -4.55 17.93
CA THR A 59 -1.63 -5.06 16.65
C THR A 59 -1.46 -6.57 16.66
N MET A 60 -0.99 -7.15 17.77
CA MET A 60 -0.87 -8.61 17.92
C MET A 60 -2.24 -9.29 17.86
N MET A 61 -3.20 -8.80 18.63
CA MET A 61 -4.59 -9.27 18.61
C MET A 61 -5.21 -9.15 17.21
N LEU A 62 -5.01 -8.01 16.54
CA LEU A 62 -5.53 -7.77 15.20
C LEU A 62 -4.90 -8.71 14.15
N THR A 63 -3.59 -8.96 14.20
CA THR A 63 -2.96 -9.94 13.31
C THR A 63 -3.48 -11.35 13.56
N ILE A 64 -3.66 -11.77 14.82
CA ILE A 64 -4.15 -13.10 15.15
C ILE A 64 -5.59 -13.28 14.66
N THR A 65 -6.47 -12.30 14.92
CA THR A 65 -7.87 -12.36 14.44
C THR A 65 -7.95 -12.35 12.92
N LEU A 66 -7.12 -11.55 12.24
CA LEU A 66 -7.06 -11.54 10.78
C LEU A 66 -6.64 -12.89 10.21
N VAL A 67 -5.59 -13.51 10.75
CA VAL A 67 -5.12 -14.84 10.33
C VAL A 67 -6.19 -15.90 10.61
N ALA A 68 -6.86 -15.85 11.76
CA ALA A 68 -7.93 -16.78 12.11
C ALA A 68 -9.13 -16.66 11.15
N VAL A 69 -9.53 -15.43 10.80
CA VAL A 69 -10.59 -15.19 9.80
C VAL A 69 -10.19 -15.74 8.43
N LEU A 70 -8.97 -15.46 7.98
CA LEU A 70 -8.46 -15.98 6.70
C LEU A 70 -8.49 -17.51 6.66
N LEU A 71 -7.96 -18.17 7.69
CA LEU A 71 -7.96 -19.63 7.79
C LEU A 71 -9.38 -20.20 7.87
N GLY A 72 -10.27 -19.59 8.66
CA GLY A 72 -11.67 -20.02 8.78
C GLY A 72 -12.42 -19.97 7.45
N VAL A 73 -12.23 -18.88 6.68
CA VAL A 73 -12.84 -18.74 5.36
C VAL A 73 -12.28 -19.76 4.37
N PHE A 74 -10.95 -19.99 4.38
CA PHE A 74 -10.31 -21.01 3.53
C PHE A 74 -10.85 -22.43 3.81
N LEU A 75 -11.14 -22.76 5.06
CA LEU A 75 -11.69 -24.07 5.44
C LEU A 75 -13.15 -24.26 5.01
N MET A 76 -13.97 -23.21 5.01
CA MET A 76 -15.38 -23.29 4.57
C MET A 76 -15.50 -23.37 3.05
N SER A 77 -14.76 -22.56 2.31
CA SER A 77 -14.68 -22.69 0.87
C SER A 77 -13.36 -22.12 0.34
N PRO A 78 -12.55 -22.92 -0.37
CA PRO A 78 -11.27 -22.45 -0.87
C PRO A 78 -11.43 -21.33 -1.91
N GLY A 79 -12.55 -21.31 -2.66
CA GLY A 79 -12.83 -20.27 -3.64
C GLY A 79 -13.00 -18.87 -3.02
N ILE A 80 -13.76 -18.75 -1.93
CA ILE A 80 -13.93 -17.48 -1.23
C ILE A 80 -12.63 -17.11 -0.50
N GLY A 81 -11.92 -18.09 0.06
CA GLY A 81 -10.62 -17.86 0.70
C GLY A 81 -9.60 -17.21 -0.23
N ILE A 82 -9.50 -17.68 -1.48
CA ILE A 82 -8.59 -17.10 -2.49
C ILE A 82 -9.02 -15.67 -2.86
N LEU A 83 -10.30 -15.43 -3.11
CA LEU A 83 -10.80 -14.07 -3.39
C LEU A 83 -10.50 -13.13 -2.24
N LEU A 84 -10.73 -13.57 -1.00
CA LEU A 84 -10.50 -12.76 0.19
C LEU A 84 -9.00 -12.54 0.43
N ALA A 85 -8.14 -13.52 0.16
CA ALA A 85 -6.69 -13.37 0.22
C ALA A 85 -6.17 -12.37 -0.81
N VAL A 86 -6.67 -12.43 -2.05
CA VAL A 86 -6.35 -11.44 -3.09
C VAL A 86 -6.78 -10.05 -2.65
N VAL A 87 -7.97 -9.91 -2.04
CA VAL A 87 -8.50 -8.63 -1.52
C VAL A 87 -7.67 -8.08 -0.33
N VAL A 88 -7.31 -8.95 0.61
CA VAL A 88 -6.65 -8.55 1.87
C VAL A 88 -5.14 -8.37 1.70
N ALA A 89 -4.50 -9.13 0.81
CA ALA A 89 -3.04 -9.11 0.64
C ALA A 89 -2.44 -7.72 0.38
N PRO A 90 -2.94 -6.88 -0.55
CA PRO A 90 -2.33 -5.56 -0.77
C PRO A 90 -2.59 -4.58 0.37
N ALA A 91 -3.74 -4.66 1.05
CA ALA A 91 -4.01 -3.85 2.24
C ALA A 91 -3.07 -4.23 3.39
N PHE A 92 -2.86 -5.53 3.60
CA PHE A 92 -1.92 -6.05 4.59
C PHE A 92 -0.48 -5.68 4.25
N LEU A 93 -0.06 -5.89 3.01
CA LEU A 93 1.28 -5.56 2.51
C LEU A 93 1.58 -4.08 2.70
N ARG A 94 0.62 -3.20 2.38
CA ARG A 94 0.79 -1.76 2.57
C ARG A 94 0.93 -1.40 4.05
N THR A 95 0.13 -2.01 4.91
CA THR A 95 0.22 -1.83 6.37
C THR A 95 1.59 -2.27 6.88
N CYS A 96 2.06 -3.44 6.45
CA CYS A 96 3.40 -3.95 6.80
C CYS A 96 4.51 -3.02 6.31
N ILE A 97 4.44 -2.50 5.09
CA ILE A 97 5.44 -1.57 4.55
C ILE A 97 5.45 -0.26 5.36
N VAL A 98 4.29 0.31 5.67
CA VAL A 98 4.20 1.53 6.47
C VAL A 98 4.74 1.30 7.89
N MET A 99 4.41 0.17 8.52
CA MET A 99 4.91 -0.19 9.85
C MET A 99 6.43 -0.46 9.84
N ALA A 100 6.94 -1.18 8.84
CA ALA A 100 8.36 -1.46 8.69
C ALA A 100 9.17 -0.18 8.47
N ARG A 101 8.65 0.73 7.62
CA ARG A 101 9.27 2.05 7.37
C ARG A 101 9.27 2.93 8.62
N ARG A 102 8.20 2.93 9.41
CA ARG A 102 8.15 3.64 10.70
C ARG A 102 9.17 3.08 11.69
N LYS A 103 9.29 1.75 11.77
CA LYS A 103 10.27 1.08 12.64
C LYS A 103 11.71 1.40 12.24
N ALA A 104 12.00 1.52 10.94
CA ALA A 104 13.33 1.84 10.44
C ALA A 104 13.79 3.28 10.74
N ARG A 105 12.89 4.20 11.08
CA ARG A 105 13.20 5.65 11.22
C ARG A 105 13.27 6.17 12.64
N GLY A 106 12.80 5.42 13.64
CA GLY A 106 12.87 5.82 15.05
C GLY A 106 12.21 7.16 15.41
N GLN A 107 11.38 7.75 14.53
CA GLN A 107 10.82 9.09 14.72
C GLN A 107 9.43 9.09 15.37
N PRO A 108 9.13 10.07 16.25
CA PRO A 108 7.80 10.26 16.83
C PRO A 108 6.82 10.73 15.76
N VAL A 109 5.68 10.05 15.66
CA VAL A 109 4.70 10.25 14.59
C VAL A 109 3.82 11.48 14.82
N SER A 110 3.94 12.48 13.95
CA SER A 110 3.05 13.62 13.82
C SER A 110 1.60 13.19 13.52
N LEU A 111 0.61 13.87 14.11
CA LEU A 111 -0.81 13.61 13.91
C LEU A 111 -1.27 13.84 12.45
N ALA A 112 -0.64 14.78 11.75
CA ALA A 112 -0.93 15.03 10.33
C ALA A 112 -0.50 13.84 9.46
N ASP A 113 0.65 13.23 9.75
CA ASP A 113 1.12 12.02 9.06
C ASP A 113 0.25 10.80 9.36
N LYS A 114 -0.39 10.75 10.55
CA LYS A 114 -1.38 9.72 10.85
C LYS A 114 -2.63 9.88 9.98
N LEU A 115 -3.17 11.09 9.81
CA LEU A 115 -4.35 11.28 8.96
C LEU A 115 -4.04 11.00 7.49
N GLY A 116 -2.89 11.45 6.99
CA GLY A 116 -2.47 11.17 5.61
C GLY A 116 -2.30 9.67 5.34
N SER A 117 -1.65 8.94 6.25
CA SER A 117 -1.48 7.49 6.12
C SER A 117 -2.80 6.71 6.23
N PHE A 118 -3.74 7.18 7.06
CA PHE A 118 -5.09 6.62 7.12
C PHE A 118 -5.88 6.88 5.83
N ALA A 119 -5.92 8.12 5.35
CA ALA A 119 -6.65 8.48 4.13
C ALA A 119 -6.10 7.74 2.90
N ALA A 120 -4.77 7.65 2.79
CA ALA A 120 -4.14 6.89 1.73
C ALA A 120 -4.51 5.41 1.81
N SER A 121 -4.39 4.79 2.99
CA SER A 121 -4.73 3.37 3.22
C SER A 121 -6.21 3.10 2.93
N PHE A 122 -7.08 4.00 3.34
CA PHE A 122 -8.51 3.93 3.10
C PHE A 122 -8.84 4.04 1.61
N ALA A 123 -8.27 5.02 0.90
CA ALA A 123 -8.51 5.21 -0.53
C ALA A 123 -8.08 4.00 -1.37
N PHE A 124 -6.98 3.35 -1.00
CA PHE A 124 -6.48 2.17 -1.71
C PHE A 124 -7.28 0.92 -1.37
N SER A 125 -7.68 0.76 -0.11
CA SER A 125 -8.59 -0.32 0.28
C SER A 125 -9.94 -0.19 -0.45
N LEU A 126 -10.50 1.02 -0.48
CA LEU A 126 -11.74 1.32 -1.18
C LEU A 126 -11.60 1.11 -2.69
N GLY A 127 -10.55 1.67 -3.30
CA GLY A 127 -10.28 1.53 -4.73
C GLY A 127 -10.07 0.08 -5.14
N PHE A 128 -9.40 -0.71 -4.30
CA PHE A 128 -9.18 -2.12 -4.57
C PHE A 128 -10.45 -2.96 -4.43
N VAL A 129 -11.28 -2.71 -3.40
CA VAL A 129 -12.60 -3.35 -3.27
C VAL A 129 -13.49 -3.03 -4.47
N VAL A 130 -13.52 -1.76 -4.91
CA VAL A 130 -14.27 -1.35 -6.11
C VAL A 130 -13.74 -2.05 -7.35
N PHE A 131 -12.42 -2.08 -7.56
CA PHE A 131 -11.81 -2.72 -8.72
C PHE A 131 -12.09 -4.22 -8.78
N VAL A 132 -11.89 -4.94 -7.67
CA VAL A 132 -12.15 -6.39 -7.60
C VAL A 132 -13.65 -6.68 -7.77
N GLY A 133 -14.52 -5.87 -7.15
CA GLY A 133 -15.97 -5.99 -7.33
C GLY A 133 -16.39 -5.79 -8.78
N LEU A 134 -15.83 -4.78 -9.45
CA LEU A 134 -16.11 -4.50 -10.86
C LEU A 134 -15.62 -5.65 -11.76
N ALA A 135 -14.40 -6.14 -11.53
CA ALA A 135 -13.83 -7.25 -12.27
C ALA A 135 -14.65 -8.54 -12.11
N GLY A 136 -15.10 -8.83 -10.88
CA GLY A 136 -15.97 -9.96 -10.59
C GLY A 136 -17.33 -9.85 -11.30
N ALA A 137 -17.96 -8.67 -11.26
CA ALA A 137 -19.22 -8.44 -11.97
C ALA A 137 -19.08 -8.63 -13.48
N VAL A 138 -18.01 -8.10 -14.07
CA VAL A 138 -17.71 -8.28 -15.50
C VAL A 138 -17.51 -9.76 -15.84
N ALA A 139 -16.77 -10.50 -15.02
CA ALA A 139 -16.54 -11.93 -15.24
C ALA A 139 -17.84 -12.74 -15.21
N VAL A 140 -18.75 -12.45 -14.27
CA VAL A 140 -20.06 -13.11 -14.18
C VAL A 140 -20.89 -12.81 -15.43
N VAL A 141 -20.99 -11.54 -15.84
CA VAL A 141 -21.74 -11.15 -17.04
C VAL A 141 -21.17 -11.84 -18.28
N ALA A 142 -19.85 -11.87 -18.45
CA ALA A 142 -19.20 -12.55 -19.55
C ALA A 142 -19.51 -14.06 -19.56
N ALA A 143 -19.45 -14.72 -18.39
CA ALA A 143 -19.78 -16.14 -18.27
C ALA A 143 -21.23 -16.44 -18.67
N PHE A 144 -22.19 -15.63 -18.20
CA PHE A 144 -23.59 -15.76 -18.61
C PHE A 144 -23.77 -15.57 -20.11
N PHE A 145 -23.09 -14.58 -20.69
CA PHE A 145 -23.18 -14.31 -22.13
C PHE A 145 -22.68 -15.50 -22.96
N VAL A 146 -21.56 -16.10 -22.57
CA VAL A 146 -20.99 -17.29 -23.22
C VAL A 146 -21.93 -18.49 -23.09
N ILE A 147 -22.53 -18.72 -21.92
CA ILE A 147 -23.47 -19.82 -21.69
C ILE A 147 -24.74 -19.65 -22.53
N CYS A 148 -25.32 -18.45 -22.58
CA CYS A 148 -26.51 -18.17 -23.38
C CYS A 148 -26.24 -18.37 -24.89
N TRP A 149 -25.08 -17.92 -25.38
CA TRP A 149 -24.68 -18.13 -26.77
C TRP A 149 -24.48 -19.60 -27.10
N ALA A 150 -23.82 -20.35 -26.22
CA ALA A 150 -23.64 -21.79 -26.41
C ALA A 150 -25.00 -22.52 -26.49
N ALA A 151 -25.95 -22.18 -25.61
CA ALA A 151 -27.29 -22.78 -25.62
C ALA A 151 -28.06 -22.48 -26.92
N LEU A 152 -28.03 -21.23 -27.40
CA LEU A 152 -28.65 -20.84 -28.67
C LEU A 152 -28.02 -21.53 -29.88
N GLY A 153 -26.70 -21.74 -29.88
CA GLY A 153 -26.01 -22.48 -30.93
C GLY A 153 -26.44 -23.95 -31.00
N THR A 154 -26.71 -24.59 -29.86
CA THR A 154 -27.14 -25.99 -29.83
C THR A 154 -28.58 -26.22 -30.29
N SER A 155 -29.48 -25.22 -30.15
CA SER A 155 -30.88 -25.36 -30.61
C SER A 155 -31.07 -25.10 -32.11
N ALA A 156 -30.06 -24.57 -32.79
CA ALA A 156 -30.09 -24.31 -34.23
C ALA A 156 -29.48 -25.45 -35.08
N ALA A 157 -29.03 -26.55 -34.47
CA ALA A 157 -28.55 -27.73 -35.17
C ALA A 157 -29.75 -28.64 -35.56
N PRO A 158 -30.10 -28.77 -36.86
CA PRO A 158 -31.21 -29.62 -37.32
C PRO A 158 -30.91 -31.12 -37.27
#